data_AF-A0A7X7F263-F1
#
_entry.id   AF-A0A7X7F263-F1
#
_cell.length_a   1.000
_cell.length_b   1.000
_cell.length_c   1.000
_cell.angle_alpha   90.00
_cell.angle_beta   90.00
_cell.angle_gamma   90.00
#
_symmetry.space_group_name_H-M   'P 1'
#
loop_
_entity.id
_entity.type
_entity.pdbx_description
1 polymer ?
#
loop_
_entity_poly.entity_id
_entity_poly.type
_entity_poly.pdbx_seq_one_letter_code
_entity_poly.pdbx_strand_id
1 'polypeptide(L)'
;MWFGASAALGQSNDGATAERARAFVAAATPGESQSAPLVTEDPIPTKSLWGIIHSGGVLMIPLAACSMVLLAFIFERSISLRRGRVIPKPFVRRFLAQMHSGELDRQQAMTLCEENGSPVSEVFAGAVRKWGRPAVEVEQAIIDAGERVTNSLRRYLRVLNTVATISPLLGLLGTVVGMISAF
;
A
#
# COMPACT_ATOMS: atom_id res chain seq x y z
N MET A 1 48.41 -6.93 78.31
CA MET A 1 47.22 -7.79 78.44
C MET A 1 46.71 -8.02 77.01
N TRP A 2 47.17 -9.08 76.32
CA TRP A 2 46.65 -10.47 76.35
C TRP A 2 45.53 -10.64 75.30
N PHE A 3 45.64 -11.39 74.20
CA PHE A 3 46.56 -12.46 73.80
C PHE A 3 46.72 -12.52 72.26
N GLY A 4 47.92 -12.90 71.82
CA GLY A 4 48.11 -13.65 70.59
C GLY A 4 48.09 -15.16 70.85
N ALA A 5 47.71 -15.92 69.82
CA ALA A 5 47.95 -17.35 69.56
C ALA A 5 46.86 -17.79 68.57
N SER A 6 47.05 -18.66 67.60
CA SER A 6 48.19 -19.36 67.03
C SER A 6 47.62 -20.06 65.78
N ALA A 7 48.50 -20.35 64.84
CA ALA A 7 48.30 -21.18 63.67
C ALA A 7 47.35 -22.39 63.86
N ALA A 8 46.48 -22.63 62.86
CA ALA A 8 46.09 -23.98 62.45
C ALA A 8 45.47 -23.92 61.03
N LEU A 9 46.30 -24.28 60.05
CA LEU A 9 46.01 -25.05 58.84
C LEU A 9 44.53 -25.26 58.47
N GLY A 10 44.19 -24.84 57.26
CA GLY A 10 42.92 -25.16 56.63
C GLY A 10 42.76 -26.66 56.37
N GLN A 11 41.51 -27.11 56.42
CA GLN A 11 41.00 -28.23 55.63
C GLN A 11 39.46 -28.26 55.67
N SER A 12 38.89 -28.16 54.47
CA SER A 12 37.67 -28.83 53.98
C SER A 12 36.38 -28.79 54.80
N ASN A 13 35.44 -27.93 54.38
CA ASN A 13 34.01 -28.15 54.57
C ASN A 13 33.30 -28.25 53.20
N ASP A 14 33.77 -29.19 52.37
CA ASP A 14 33.30 -29.45 50.99
C ASP A 14 32.21 -30.54 50.92
N GLY A 15 31.50 -30.79 52.03
CA GLY A 15 30.54 -31.89 52.13
C GLY A 15 29.08 -31.56 51.77
N ALA A 16 28.66 -30.29 51.91
CA ALA A 16 27.23 -29.94 51.87
C ALA A 16 26.72 -29.38 50.52
N THR A 17 27.61 -28.99 49.61
CA THR A 17 27.26 -28.49 48.27
C THR A 17 27.21 -29.58 47.20
N ALA A 18 27.82 -30.75 47.44
CA ALA A 18 27.89 -31.85 46.48
C ALA A 18 26.58 -32.67 46.37
N GLU A 19 25.74 -32.67 47.41
CA GLU A 19 24.52 -33.49 47.44
C GLU A 19 23.36 -32.88 46.62
N ARG A 20 23.29 -31.54 46.54
CA ARG A 20 22.28 -30.84 45.72
C ARG A 20 22.57 -30.86 44.22
N ALA A 21 23.83 -31.01 43.81
CA ALA A 21 24.20 -31.18 42.40
C ALA A 21 23.88 -32.60 41.88
N ARG A 22 23.90 -33.62 42.75
CA ARG A 22 23.60 -35.02 42.38
C ARG A 22 22.12 -35.30 42.12
N ALA A 23 21.21 -34.52 42.70
CA ALA A 23 19.77 -34.64 42.41
C ALA A 23 19.38 -34.19 40.99
N PHE A 24 20.19 -33.36 40.34
CA PHE A 24 19.91 -32.87 38.98
C PHE A 24 20.59 -33.71 37.89
N VAL A 25 21.70 -34.40 38.19
CA VAL A 25 22.48 -35.18 37.20
C VAL A 25 22.03 -36.64 37.06
N ALA A 26 21.26 -37.19 38.02
CA ALA A 26 20.71 -38.55 37.93
C ALA A 26 19.57 -38.72 36.89
N ALA A 27 19.13 -37.65 36.22
CA ALA A 27 18.11 -37.70 35.16
C ALA A 27 18.69 -37.70 33.73
N ALA A 28 20.02 -37.71 33.58
CA ALA A 28 20.70 -37.80 32.29
C ALA A 28 21.83 -38.83 32.44
N THR A 29 21.66 -40.10 32.07
CA THR A 29 21.91 -40.73 30.74
C THR A 29 22.06 -42.25 31.05
N PRO A 30 22.25 -43.20 30.11
CA PRO A 30 21.65 -43.52 28.81
C PRO A 30 20.92 -44.90 28.86
N GLY A 31 19.68 -44.99 28.38
CA GLY A 31 18.92 -46.24 28.31
C GLY A 31 18.31 -46.44 26.93
N GLU A 32 18.87 -47.41 26.20
CA GLU A 32 18.31 -48.15 25.07
C GLU A 32 17.84 -47.40 23.80
N SER A 33 18.65 -47.58 22.75
CA SER A 33 18.19 -47.60 21.36
C SER A 33 17.10 -48.67 21.17
N GLN A 34 15.85 -48.32 21.43
CA GLN A 34 14.70 -49.03 20.85
C GLN A 34 14.46 -48.47 19.45
N SER A 35 15.00 -49.17 18.46
CA SER A 35 14.62 -49.06 17.06
C SER A 35 13.21 -49.68 16.85
N ALA A 36 12.17 -48.84 16.79
CA ALA A 36 10.88 -49.12 16.13
C ALA A 36 9.94 -47.88 16.14
N PRO A 37 9.17 -47.61 15.07
CA PRO A 37 9.47 -47.68 13.65
C PRO A 37 9.76 -46.27 13.10
N LEU A 38 10.23 -46.19 11.86
CA LEU A 38 10.29 -44.95 11.09
C LEU A 38 8.94 -44.24 11.23
N VAL A 39 8.92 -43.05 11.84
CA VAL A 39 7.87 -42.08 11.54
C VAL A 39 7.97 -41.93 10.03
N THR A 40 7.05 -42.55 9.30
CA THR A 40 6.81 -42.23 7.91
C THR A 40 6.51 -40.74 7.96
N GLU A 41 7.51 -39.90 7.66
CA GLU A 41 7.24 -38.55 7.24
C GLU A 41 6.40 -38.72 5.97
N ASP A 42 5.08 -38.76 6.15
CA ASP A 42 4.16 -38.58 5.05
C ASP A 42 4.65 -37.32 4.35
N PRO A 43 5.09 -37.43 3.07
CA PRO A 43 5.72 -36.33 2.39
C PRO A 43 4.71 -35.18 2.41
N ILE A 44 5.07 -34.07 3.06
CA ILE A 44 4.21 -32.87 3.19
C ILE A 44 3.60 -32.66 1.81
N PRO A 45 2.29 -32.92 1.63
CA PRO A 45 1.70 -32.86 0.31
C PRO A 45 1.83 -31.42 -0.11
N THR A 46 2.79 -31.16 -0.99
CA THR A 46 3.06 -29.86 -1.57
C THR A 46 1.90 -29.65 -2.52
N LYS A 47 0.73 -29.28 -1.97
CA LYS A 47 -0.41 -28.90 -2.78
C LYS A 47 0.11 -27.81 -3.70
N SER A 48 0.13 -28.11 -4.99
CA SER A 48 0.46 -27.11 -6.02
C SER A 48 -0.37 -25.85 -5.75
N LEU A 49 0.14 -24.67 -6.09
CA LEU A 49 -0.60 -23.40 -5.94
C LEU A 49 -2.03 -23.48 -6.51
N TRP A 50 -2.18 -24.30 -7.55
CA TRP A 50 -3.46 -24.70 -8.13
C TRP A 50 -4.42 -25.40 -7.16
N GLY A 51 -3.93 -26.36 -6.38
CA GLY A 51 -4.70 -27.07 -5.36
C GLY A 51 -5.14 -26.15 -4.21
N ILE A 52 -4.32 -25.15 -3.87
CA ILE A 52 -4.65 -24.14 -2.84
C ILE A 52 -5.79 -23.23 -3.32
N ILE A 53 -5.70 -22.75 -4.56
CA ILE A 53 -6.75 -21.95 -5.22
C ILE A 53 -8.08 -22.74 -5.26
N HIS A 54 -8.03 -24.02 -5.61
CA HIS A 54 -9.22 -24.86 -5.69
C HIS A 54 -9.81 -25.19 -4.30
N SER A 55 -8.98 -25.28 -3.25
CA SER A 55 -9.45 -25.45 -1.86
C SER A 55 -9.99 -24.17 -1.21
N GLY A 56 -9.71 -22.99 -1.78
CA GLY A 56 -10.20 -21.70 -1.26
C GLY A 56 -11.71 -21.46 -1.44
N GLY A 57 -12.41 -22.34 -2.15
CA GLY A 57 -13.87 -22.32 -2.28
C GLY A 57 -14.44 -21.07 -2.98
N VAL A 58 -15.73 -20.79 -2.76
CA VAL A 58 -16.48 -19.67 -3.38
C VAL A 58 -15.87 -18.30 -3.09
N LEU A 59 -15.12 -18.14 -1.98
CA LEU A 59 -14.50 -16.88 -1.58
C LEU A 59 -13.29 -16.47 -2.44
N MET A 60 -12.70 -17.41 -3.20
CA MET A 60 -11.61 -17.11 -4.13
C MET A 60 -12.08 -16.24 -5.30
N ILE A 61 -13.33 -16.43 -5.75
CA ILE A 61 -13.95 -15.71 -6.88
C ILE A 61 -14.08 -14.20 -6.60
N PRO A 62 -14.71 -13.72 -5.50
CA PRO A 62 -14.82 -12.29 -5.22
C PRO A 62 -13.45 -11.66 -4.94
N LEU A 63 -12.48 -12.40 -4.39
CA LEU A 63 -11.12 -11.90 -4.16
C LEU A 63 -10.37 -11.66 -5.48
N ALA A 64 -10.44 -12.62 -6.41
CA ALA A 64 -9.85 -12.49 -7.74
C ALA A 64 -10.56 -11.39 -8.56
N ALA A 65 -11.89 -11.31 -8.50
CA ALA A 65 -12.67 -10.27 -9.16
C ALA A 65 -12.33 -8.87 -8.62
N CYS A 66 -12.23 -8.72 -7.29
CA CYS A 66 -11.83 -7.46 -6.66
C CYS A 66 -10.42 -7.04 -7.08
N SER A 67 -9.46 -7.97 -7.13
CA SER A 67 -8.10 -7.72 -7.61
C SER A 67 -8.10 -7.24 -9.06
N MET A 68 -8.86 -7.89 -9.95
CA MET A 68 -8.92 -7.51 -11.36
C MET A 68 -9.59 -6.15 -11.56
N VAL A 69 -10.67 -5.85 -10.82
CA VAL A 69 -11.35 -4.54 -10.86
C VAL A 69 -10.43 -3.44 -10.34
N LEU A 70 -9.73 -3.68 -9.22
CA LEU A 70 -8.79 -2.74 -8.64
C LEU A 70 -7.66 -2.43 -9.63
N LEU A 71 -7.10 -3.47 -10.25
CA LEU A 71 -6.04 -3.33 -11.24
C LEU A 71 -6.51 -2.58 -12.49
N ALA A 72 -7.70 -2.91 -13.02
CA ALA A 72 -8.31 -2.21 -14.15
C ALA A 72 -8.50 -0.71 -13.84
N PHE A 73 -9.00 -0.40 -12.65
CA PHE A 73 -9.21 0.98 -12.20
C PHE A 73 -7.89 1.74 -12.02
N ILE A 74 -6.84 1.08 -11.49
CA ILE A 74 -5.49 1.64 -11.38
C ILE A 74 -4.91 1.95 -12.76
N PHE A 75 -5.07 1.05 -13.74
CA PHE A 75 -4.60 1.28 -15.10
C PHE A 75 -5.35 2.42 -15.78
N GLU A 76 -6.69 2.39 -15.74
CA GLU A 76 -7.54 3.43 -16.31
C GLU A 76 -7.21 4.81 -15.70
N ARG A 77 -7.05 4.87 -14.38
CA ARG A 77 -6.74 6.13 -13.70
C ARG A 77 -5.30 6.58 -13.86
N SER A 78 -4.33 5.66 -13.89
CA SER A 78 -2.93 5.98 -14.19
C SER A 78 -2.79 6.59 -15.59
N ILE A 79 -3.58 6.12 -16.55
CA ILE A 79 -3.64 6.70 -17.90
C ILE A 79 -4.34 8.06 -17.88
N SER A 80 -5.47 8.20 -17.18
CA SER A 80 -6.21 9.47 -17.08
C SER A 80 -5.44 10.57 -16.34
N LEU A 81 -4.62 10.23 -15.34
CA LEU A 81 -3.87 11.19 -14.53
C LEU A 81 -2.49 11.51 -15.13
N ARG A 82 -2.11 10.89 -16.26
CA ARG A 82 -0.87 11.26 -16.95
C ARG A 82 -0.93 12.75 -17.30
N ARG A 83 0.08 13.48 -16.82
CA ARG A 83 0.30 14.92 -17.08
C ARG A 83 0.16 15.28 -18.56
N GLY A 84 0.47 14.37 -19.48
CA GLY A 84 0.31 14.57 -20.93
C GLY A 84 -1.14 14.76 -21.40
N ARG A 85 -2.15 14.24 -20.68
CA ARG A 85 -3.59 14.40 -21.01
C ARG A 85 -4.26 15.50 -20.20
N VAL A 86 -3.75 15.78 -18.99
CA VAL A 86 -4.27 16.84 -18.11
C VAL A 86 -3.69 18.22 -18.47
N ILE A 87 -2.40 18.29 -18.76
CA ILE A 87 -1.66 19.51 -19.14
C ILE A 87 -0.81 19.19 -20.37
N PRO A 88 -1.40 19.22 -21.58
CA PRO A 88 -0.62 19.12 -22.81
C PRO A 88 0.34 20.31 -22.91
N LYS A 89 1.59 20.12 -22.45
CA LYS A 89 2.68 21.11 -22.58
C LYS A 89 2.78 21.76 -23.97
N PRO A 90 2.65 21.02 -25.10
CA PRO A 90 2.69 21.64 -26.42
C PRO A 90 1.51 22.58 -26.67
N PHE A 91 0.31 22.27 -26.16
CA PHE A 91 -0.86 23.15 -26.28
C PHE A 91 -0.65 24.44 -25.49
N VAL A 92 -0.27 24.36 -24.21
CA VAL A 92 -0.04 25.54 -23.37
C VAL A 92 1.01 26.46 -23.98
N ARG A 93 2.11 25.88 -24.47
CA ARG A 93 3.20 26.66 -25.10
C ARG A 93 2.74 27.34 -26.39
N ARG A 94 1.98 26.64 -27.24
CA ARG A 94 1.44 27.21 -28.48
C ARG A 94 0.42 28.32 -28.19
N PHE A 95 -0.49 28.08 -27.25
CA PHE A 95 -1.51 29.03 -26.85
C PHE A 95 -0.91 30.33 -26.29
N LEU A 96 0.05 30.24 -25.35
CA LEU A 96 0.73 31.43 -24.83
C LEU A 96 1.54 32.16 -25.91
N ALA A 97 2.24 31.42 -26.79
CA ALA A 97 3.01 32.04 -27.86
C ALA A 97 2.12 32.84 -28.83
N GLN A 98 0.98 32.28 -29.23
CA GLN A 98 0.03 32.93 -30.13
C GLN A 98 -0.74 34.09 -29.46
N MET A 99 -0.93 34.04 -28.14
CA MET A 99 -1.49 35.19 -27.40
C MET A 99 -0.48 36.34 -27.34
N HIS A 100 0.79 36.04 -27.10
CA HIS A 100 1.86 37.06 -27.08
C HIS A 100 2.14 37.67 -28.45
N SER A 101 1.99 36.90 -29.54
CA SER A 101 2.14 37.43 -30.90
C SER A 101 0.95 38.31 -31.33
N GLY A 102 -0.14 38.37 -30.55
CA GLY A 102 -1.34 39.12 -30.90
C GLY A 102 -2.13 38.51 -32.05
N GLU A 103 -1.77 37.31 -32.50
CA GLU A 103 -2.40 36.61 -33.61
C GLU A 103 -3.66 35.84 -33.19
N LEU A 104 -3.89 35.70 -31.87
CA LEU A 104 -5.06 35.01 -31.33
C LEU A 104 -6.23 35.96 -31.11
N ASP A 105 -7.23 35.84 -31.98
CA ASP A 105 -8.55 36.38 -31.71
C ASP A 105 -9.31 35.54 -30.68
N ARG A 106 -10.25 36.16 -29.96
CA ARG A 106 -11.04 35.54 -28.89
C ARG A 106 -11.81 34.31 -29.38
N GLN A 107 -12.37 34.37 -30.57
CA GLN A 107 -13.09 33.24 -31.17
C GLN A 107 -12.16 32.07 -31.47
N GLN A 108 -10.99 32.35 -32.07
CA GLN A 108 -9.99 31.32 -32.36
C GLN A 108 -9.44 30.68 -31.09
N ALA A 109 -9.18 31.49 -30.04
CA ALA A 109 -8.74 31.00 -28.73
C ALA A 109 -9.78 30.07 -28.09
N MET A 110 -11.08 30.38 -28.20
CA MET A 110 -12.15 29.50 -27.74
C MET A 110 -12.20 28.19 -28.52
N THR A 111 -12.16 28.24 -29.85
CA THR A 111 -12.17 27.03 -30.70
C THR A 111 -11.00 26.11 -30.39
N LEU A 112 -9.78 26.64 -30.24
CA LEU A 112 -8.61 25.85 -29.85
C LEU A 112 -8.77 25.18 -28.48
N CYS A 113 -9.45 25.85 -27.54
CA CYS A 113 -9.70 25.29 -26.22
C CYS A 113 -10.74 24.16 -26.25
N GLU A 114 -11.78 24.30 -27.07
CA GLU A 114 -12.83 23.31 -27.28
C GLU A 114 -12.30 22.06 -28.01
N GLU A 115 -11.46 22.25 -29.03
CA GLU A 115 -10.84 21.16 -29.81
C GLU A 115 -9.90 20.27 -28.97
N ASN A 116 -9.17 20.84 -28.02
CA ASN A 116 -8.24 20.06 -27.19
C ASN A 116 -8.96 19.22 -26.12
N GLY A 117 -10.13 19.67 -25.65
CA GLY A 117 -10.94 18.95 -24.64
C GLY A 117 -10.17 18.57 -23.37
N SER A 118 -9.12 19.33 -23.03
CA SER A 118 -8.25 19.06 -21.89
C SER A 118 -8.70 19.83 -20.64
N PRO A 119 -8.44 19.32 -19.43
CA PRO A 119 -8.76 20.04 -18.19
C PRO A 119 -8.16 21.45 -18.14
N VAL A 120 -6.95 21.62 -18.68
CA VAL A 120 -6.29 22.92 -18.80
C VAL A 120 -6.94 23.84 -19.83
N SER A 121 -7.43 23.30 -20.95
CA SER A 121 -8.13 24.12 -21.95
C SER A 121 -9.49 24.62 -21.44
N GLU A 122 -10.14 23.92 -20.51
CA GLU A 122 -11.33 24.40 -19.83
C GLU A 122 -11.04 25.64 -18.93
N VAL A 123 -9.89 25.65 -18.26
CA VAL A 123 -9.43 26.82 -17.49
C VAL A 123 -9.12 28.01 -18.41
N PHE A 124 -8.41 27.76 -19.52
CA PHE A 124 -8.12 28.80 -20.51
C PHE A 124 -9.39 29.32 -21.19
N ALA A 125 -10.37 28.47 -21.49
CA ALA A 125 -11.66 28.90 -22.01
C ALA A 125 -12.40 29.84 -21.04
N GLY A 126 -12.29 29.60 -19.72
CA GLY A 126 -12.79 30.50 -18.68
C GLY A 126 -12.13 31.88 -18.74
N ALA A 127 -10.81 31.92 -18.94
CA ALA A 127 -10.05 33.17 -19.11
C ALA A 127 -10.48 33.94 -20.38
N VAL A 128 -10.52 33.25 -21.52
CA VAL A 128 -10.86 33.83 -22.83
C VAL A 128 -12.29 34.36 -22.87
N ARG A 129 -13.22 33.71 -22.14
CA ARG A 129 -14.60 34.18 -22.01
C ARG A 129 -14.72 35.53 -21.29
N LYS A 130 -13.74 35.92 -20.48
CA LYS A 130 -13.70 37.22 -19.81
C LYS A 130 -12.65 38.16 -20.40
N TRP A 131 -12.07 37.82 -21.55
CA TRP A 131 -11.08 38.65 -22.25
C TRP A 131 -11.59 40.09 -22.48
N GLY A 132 -10.75 41.08 -22.16
CA GLY A 132 -11.04 42.51 -22.32
C GLY A 132 -11.75 43.15 -21.12
N ARG A 133 -12.00 42.40 -20.04
CA ARG A 133 -12.49 42.92 -18.76
C ARG A 133 -11.34 43.32 -17.84
N PRO A 134 -11.60 44.01 -16.70
CA PRO A 134 -10.57 44.32 -15.71
C PRO A 134 -9.83 43.04 -15.30
N ALA A 135 -8.51 43.16 -15.08
CA ALA A 135 -7.66 42.00 -14.76
C ALA A 135 -8.20 41.16 -13.60
N VAL A 136 -8.79 41.81 -12.59
CA VAL A 136 -9.42 41.17 -11.43
C VAL A 136 -10.57 40.23 -11.82
N GLU A 137 -11.41 40.61 -12.79
CA GLU A 137 -12.50 39.75 -13.27
C GLU A 137 -11.98 38.53 -14.04
N VAL A 138 -10.90 38.69 -14.79
CA VAL A 138 -10.28 37.61 -15.56
C VAL A 138 -9.60 36.62 -14.62
N GLU A 139 -8.87 37.12 -13.63
CA GLU A 139 -8.22 36.31 -12.59
C GLU A 139 -9.25 35.49 -11.81
N GLN A 140 -10.34 36.12 -11.36
CA GLN A 140 -11.44 35.41 -10.70
C GLN A 140 -12.03 34.31 -11.58
N ALA A 141 -12.25 34.58 -12.87
CA ALA A 141 -12.76 33.57 -13.79
C ALA A 141 -11.81 32.38 -13.98
N ILE A 142 -10.49 32.62 -13.97
CA ILE A 142 -9.46 31.58 -14.01
C ILE A 142 -9.48 30.74 -12.73
N ILE A 143 -9.55 31.40 -11.57
CA ILE A 143 -9.60 30.71 -10.26
C ILE A 143 -10.85 29.83 -10.18
N ASP A 144 -12.01 30.37 -10.52
CA ASP A 144 -13.29 29.64 -10.52
C ASP A 144 -13.25 28.43 -11.46
N ALA A 145 -12.73 28.61 -12.68
CA ALA A 145 -12.60 27.51 -13.64
C ALA A 145 -11.59 26.47 -13.16
N GLY A 146 -10.46 26.91 -12.59
CA GLY A 146 -9.44 26.05 -12.00
C GLY A 146 -9.97 25.23 -10.83
N GLU A 147 -10.80 25.82 -9.98
CA GLU A 147 -11.43 25.14 -8.84
C GLU A 147 -12.42 24.08 -9.33
N ARG A 148 -13.26 24.39 -10.33
CA ARG A 148 -14.17 23.41 -10.95
C ARG A 148 -13.43 22.20 -11.52
N VAL A 149 -12.37 22.46 -12.30
CA VAL A 149 -11.53 21.40 -12.89
C VAL A 149 -10.83 20.58 -11.80
N THR A 150 -10.28 21.25 -10.79
CA THR A 150 -9.60 20.59 -9.66
C THR A 150 -10.56 19.74 -8.84
N ASN A 151 -11.79 20.21 -8.62
CA ASN A 151 -12.81 19.46 -7.90
C ASN A 151 -13.21 18.20 -8.67
N SER A 152 -13.37 18.30 -10.00
CA SER A 152 -13.58 17.15 -10.87
C SER A 152 -12.46 16.12 -10.70
N LEU A 153 -11.19 16.53 -10.82
CA LEU A 153 -10.03 15.66 -10.62
C LEU A 153 -9.99 15.02 -9.22
N ARG A 154 -10.28 15.82 -8.17
CA ARG A 154 -10.31 15.36 -6.76
C ARG A 154 -11.41 14.34 -6.49
N ARG A 155 -12.58 14.44 -7.14
CA ARG A 155 -13.69 13.48 -6.95
C ARG A 155 -13.23 12.05 -7.20
N TYR A 156 -12.44 11.83 -8.26
CA TYR A 156 -11.95 10.50 -8.59
C TYR A 156 -10.87 10.00 -7.63
N LEU A 157 -10.01 10.89 -7.13
CA LEU A 157 -9.02 10.55 -6.10
C LEU A 157 -9.67 10.18 -4.77
N ARG A 158 -10.80 10.83 -4.43
CA ARG A 158 -11.57 10.53 -3.22
C ARG A 158 -12.07 9.09 -3.22
N VAL A 159 -12.65 8.64 -4.33
CA VAL A 159 -13.15 7.26 -4.49
C VAL A 159 -12.02 6.25 -4.38
N LEU A 160 -10.88 6.51 -5.04
CA LEU A 160 -9.69 5.65 -4.94
C LEU A 160 -9.20 5.50 -3.49
N ASN A 161 -9.20 6.60 -2.73
CA ASN A 161 -8.80 6.56 -1.33
C ASN A 161 -9.76 5.68 -0.51
N THR A 162 -11.08 5.81 -0.72
CA THR A 162 -12.08 4.95 -0.06
C THR A 162 -11.90 3.48 -0.40
N VAL A 163 -11.59 3.13 -1.66
CA VAL A 163 -11.33 1.73 -2.03
C VAL A 163 -10.02 1.24 -1.40
N ALA A 164 -8.98 2.07 -1.37
CA ALA A 164 -7.70 1.74 -0.75
C ALA A 164 -7.82 1.48 0.77
N THR A 165 -8.74 2.15 1.47
CA THR A 165 -8.97 1.91 2.90
C THR A 165 -9.87 0.71 3.17
N ILE A 166 -10.83 0.40 2.30
CA ILE A 166 -11.72 -0.76 2.45
C ILE A 166 -11.03 -2.06 2.02
N SER A 167 -10.10 -2.02 1.06
CA SER A 167 -9.42 -3.21 0.55
C SER A 167 -8.70 -4.05 1.63
N PRO A 168 -7.96 -3.48 2.60
CA PRO A 168 -7.36 -4.25 3.69
C PRO A 168 -8.39 -4.93 4.60
N LEU A 169 -9.52 -4.26 4.87
CA LEU A 169 -10.59 -4.82 5.70
C LEU A 169 -11.24 -6.04 5.04
N LEU A 170 -11.40 -6.02 3.71
CA LEU A 170 -11.84 -7.18 2.93
C LEU A 170 -10.83 -8.33 2.97
N GLY A 171 -9.53 -8.03 2.95
CA GLY A 171 -8.48 -9.04 3.10
C GLY A 171 -8.53 -9.73 4.46
N LEU A 172 -8.70 -8.95 5.54
CA LEU A 172 -8.84 -9.48 6.90
C LEU A 172 -10.16 -10.24 7.10
N LEU A 173 -11.25 -9.79 6.48
CA LEU A 173 -12.51 -10.55 6.47
C LEU A 173 -12.29 -11.93 5.84
N GLY A 174 -11.55 -12.00 4.73
CA GLY A 174 -11.22 -13.27 4.06
C GLY A 174 -10.46 -14.25 4.96
N THR A 175 -9.51 -13.77 5.77
CA THR A 175 -8.79 -14.63 6.71
C THR A 175 -9.69 -15.13 7.84
N VAL A 176 -10.60 -14.30 8.36
CA VAL A 176 -11.57 -14.70 9.39
C VAL A 176 -12.54 -15.77 8.87
N VAL A 177 -13.10 -15.58 7.68
CA VAL A 177 -14.01 -16.58 7.09
C VAL A 177 -13.28 -17.89 6.78
N GLY A 178 -12.01 -17.82 6.37
CA GLY A 178 -11.15 -19.00 6.18
C GLY A 178 -10.94 -19.79 7.48
N MET A 179 -10.74 -19.10 8.60
CA MET A 179 -10.65 -19.76 9.91
C MET A 179 -11.97 -20.41 10.32
N ILE A 180 -13.12 -19.74 10.13
CA ILE A 180 -14.44 -20.30 10.45
C ILE A 180 -14.74 -21.57 9.63
N SER A 181 -14.29 -21.63 8.38
CA SER A 181 -14.51 -22.80 7.51
C SER A 181 -13.58 -23.97 7.82
N ALA A 182 -12.50 -23.73 8.58
CA ALA A 182 -11.52 -24.75 8.97
C ALA A 182 -11.85 -25.42 10.30
N PHE A 183 -12.75 -24.83 11.09
CA PHE A 183 -13.36 -25.41 12.28
C PHE A 183 -14.65 -26.14 11.92
#